data_AF-A0A7S3YQL2-F1
#
_entry.id   AF-A0A7S3YQL2-F1
#
_cell.length_a   1.000
_cell.length_b   1.000
_cell.length_c   1.000
_cell.angle_alpha   90.00
_cell.angle_beta   90.00
_cell.angle_gamma   90.00
#
_symmetry.space_group_name_H-M   'P 1'
#
loop_
_entity.id
_entity.type
_entity.pdbx_description
1 polymer ?
#
loop_
_entity_poly.entity_id
_entity_poly.type
_entity_poly.pdbx_seq_one_letter_code
_entity_poly.pdbx_strand_id
1 'polypeptide(L)'
;VCVCVCVCMCVYCVCVCVCVGMCVCVCVSMCTYMHVCMRMQQASAFFVLESLGEKTYIVKCIGGVFKVTKGKVKVHVMADTAGRVFTHSSQVQDYLKMFTMGPALTCATVMTTRQPAGAEKKVRLEHTHLFNSAGTEGGHYHGDVTPQDIDYVAYLVPCEALLLVDKC
;
A
#
# COMPACT_ATOMS: atom_id res chain seq x y z
N VAL A 1 -0.25 13.70 -31.61
CA VAL A 1 -0.80 15.02 -31.23
C VAL A 1 -1.97 14.76 -30.30
N CYS A 2 -1.81 14.99 -28.99
CA CYS A 2 -2.93 14.88 -28.06
C CYS A 2 -3.61 16.25 -28.03
N VAL A 3 -4.87 16.30 -28.47
CA VAL A 3 -5.69 17.51 -28.41
C VAL A 3 -6.44 17.46 -27.08
N CYS A 4 -6.18 18.43 -26.21
CA CYS A 4 -6.97 18.67 -25.01
C CYS A 4 -8.17 19.55 -25.39
N VAL A 5 -9.39 19.02 -25.26
CA VAL A 5 -10.61 19.83 -25.34
C VAL A 5 -11.07 20.12 -23.91
N CYS A 6 -10.93 21.37 -23.48
CA CYS A 6 -11.47 21.85 -22.21
C CYS A 6 -12.91 22.30 -22.43
N VAL A 7 -13.87 21.58 -21.84
CA VAL A 7 -15.25 22.06 -21.73
C VAL A 7 -15.46 22.51 -20.30
N CYS A 8 -15.56 23.83 -20.11
CA CYS A 8 -15.79 24.44 -18.82
C CYS A 8 -17.31 24.49 -18.54
N MET A 9 -17.79 23.73 -17.56
CA MET A 9 -19.09 23.98 -16.94
C MET A 9 -18.87 24.36 -15.48
N CYS A 10 -19.28 25.58 -15.15
CA CYS A 10 -19.16 26.21 -13.85
C CYS A 10 -20.08 25.51 -12.83
N VAL A 11 -19.65 24.38 -12.23
CA VAL A 11 -19.61 24.06 -10.79
C VAL A 11 -18.92 22.68 -10.70
N TYR A 12 -17.82 22.57 -9.95
CA TYR A 12 -17.04 21.33 -9.70
C TYR A 12 -16.06 20.88 -10.81
N CYS A 13 -14.76 20.98 -10.51
CA CYS A 13 -13.68 20.41 -11.33
C CYS A 13 -13.61 18.90 -11.15
N VAL A 14 -13.93 18.12 -12.19
CA VAL A 14 -13.66 16.68 -12.24
C VAL A 14 -12.57 16.44 -13.28
N CYS A 15 -11.39 16.01 -12.84
CA CYS A 15 -10.32 15.55 -13.71
C CYS A 15 -10.42 14.03 -13.83
N VAL A 16 -10.95 13.50 -14.94
CA VAL A 16 -10.89 12.07 -15.24
C VAL A 16 -9.69 11.82 -16.15
N CYS A 17 -8.60 11.32 -15.57
CA CYS A 17 -7.50 10.74 -16.32
C CYS A 17 -7.77 9.24 -16.47
N VAL A 18 -8.20 8.79 -17.65
CA VAL A 18 -8.27 7.35 -17.94
C VAL A 18 -6.89 6.89 -18.39
N CYS A 19 -6.13 6.31 -17.46
CA CYS A 19 -4.96 5.50 -17.77
C CYS A 19 -5.31 4.05 -17.41
N VAL A 20 -5.17 3.13 -18.37
CA VAL A 20 -5.51 1.71 -18.21
C VAL A 20 -4.66 1.13 -17.08
N GLY A 21 -5.33 0.77 -15.97
CA GLY A 21 -4.71 0.35 -14.71
C GLY A 21 -5.04 1.30 -13.55
N MET A 22 -6.33 1.43 -13.19
CA MET A 22 -6.78 2.33 -12.12
C MET A 22 -7.56 1.60 -11.02
N CYS A 23 -7.21 1.92 -9.78
CA CYS A 23 -8.12 1.86 -8.64
C CYS A 23 -9.24 2.88 -8.86
N VAL A 24 -10.50 2.43 -8.81
CA VAL A 24 -11.67 3.30 -8.85
C VAL A 24 -12.23 3.39 -7.44
N CYS A 25 -12.22 4.59 -6.85
CA CYS A 25 -12.99 4.92 -5.65
C CYS A 25 -13.96 6.05 -6.01
N VAL A 26 -15.26 5.76 -6.06
CA VAL A 26 -16.31 6.78 -6.13
C VAL A 26 -16.80 7.00 -4.70
N CYS A 27 -16.55 8.18 -4.12
CA CYS A 27 -17.08 8.54 -2.80
C CYS A 27 -18.13 9.65 -2.97
N VAL A 28 -19.39 9.29 -2.70
CA VAL A 28 -20.46 10.25 -2.40
C VAL A 28 -20.82 10.01 -0.94
N SER A 29 -20.74 11.05 -0.11
CA SER A 29 -20.97 11.10 1.34
C SER A 29 -19.70 11.22 2.19
N MET A 30 -19.81 12.04 3.24
CA MET A 30 -18.77 12.72 4.01
C MET A 30 -17.51 11.88 4.32
N CYS A 31 -16.32 12.39 3.92
CA CYS A 31 -15.03 11.73 4.11
C CYS A 31 -14.61 11.67 5.59
N THR A 32 -14.95 10.59 6.30
CA THR A 32 -14.29 10.24 7.57
C THR A 32 -12.95 9.55 7.26
N TYR A 33 -11.85 10.31 7.25
CA TYR A 33 -10.49 9.75 7.18
C TYR A 33 -9.85 9.73 8.56
N MET A 34 -9.12 8.65 8.86
CA MET A 34 -8.34 8.57 10.08
C MET A 34 -6.96 9.19 9.80
N HIS A 35 -6.69 10.35 10.40
CA HIS A 35 -5.34 10.90 10.37
C HIS A 35 -4.53 10.25 11.48
N VAL A 36 -3.54 9.46 11.07
CA VAL A 36 -2.72 8.71 12.01
C VAL A 36 -1.29 9.20 11.88
N CYS A 37 -0.89 10.06 12.80
CA CYS A 37 0.50 10.50 12.95
C CYS A 37 1.17 9.58 13.97
N MET A 38 1.92 8.59 13.49
CA MET A 38 2.61 7.63 14.34
C MET A 38 4.10 7.64 14.06
N ARG A 39 4.90 7.78 15.11
CA ARG A 39 6.33 7.49 15.07
C ARG A 39 6.49 5.98 15.23
N MET A 40 6.36 5.24 14.13
CA MET A 40 6.43 3.78 14.13
C MET A 40 7.87 3.29 13.98
N GLN A 41 8.23 2.21 14.69
CA GLN A 41 9.45 1.44 14.44
C GLN A 41 9.26 0.36 13.36
N GLN A 42 8.03 0.20 12.83
CA GLN A 42 7.69 -0.59 11.64
C GLN A 42 6.22 -0.35 11.24
N ALA A 43 5.95 -0.16 9.95
CA ALA A 43 4.58 -0.09 9.41
C ALA A 43 3.95 -1.47 9.18
N SER A 44 3.76 -2.23 10.26
CA SER A 44 3.00 -3.50 10.21
C SER A 44 1.53 -3.28 10.54
N ALA A 45 0.67 -4.09 9.92
CA ALA A 45 -0.77 -4.12 10.18
C ALA A 45 -1.08 -4.46 11.62
N PHE A 46 -0.28 -5.35 12.20
CA PHE A 46 -0.45 -5.81 13.57
C PHE A 46 -0.43 -4.66 14.57
N PHE A 47 0.60 -3.80 14.50
CA PHE A 47 0.77 -2.70 15.46
C PHE A 47 -0.25 -1.58 15.26
N VAL A 48 -0.53 -1.21 14.00
CA VAL A 48 -1.52 -0.17 13.66
C VAL A 48 -2.91 -0.60 14.18
N LEU A 49 -3.32 -1.84 13.93
CA LEU A 49 -4.66 -2.32 14.27
C LEU A 49 -4.80 -2.67 15.76
N GLU A 50 -3.72 -3.06 16.44
CA GLU A 50 -3.70 -3.23 17.89
C GLU A 50 -3.86 -1.88 18.62
N SER A 51 -3.25 -0.81 18.10
CA SER A 51 -3.42 0.55 18.62
C SER A 51 -4.85 1.08 18.49
N LEU A 52 -5.62 0.57 17.52
CA LEU A 52 -7.05 0.88 17.35
C LEU A 52 -7.94 0.11 18.32
N GLY A 53 -7.34 -0.65 19.24
CA GLY A 53 -8.00 -1.37 20.31
C GLY A 53 -8.89 -2.50 19.79
N GLU A 54 -8.44 -3.76 19.86
CA GLU A 54 -9.28 -4.85 20.38
C GLU A 54 -8.70 -6.27 20.30
N LYS A 55 -9.02 -7.01 21.37
CA LYS A 55 -8.99 -8.47 21.53
C LYS A 55 -10.21 -9.16 20.87
N THR A 56 -10.58 -8.81 19.63
CA THR A 56 -11.74 -9.41 18.95
C THR A 56 -11.34 -10.35 17.81
N TYR A 57 -12.16 -11.37 17.55
CA TYR A 57 -11.94 -12.43 16.55
C TYR A 57 -12.34 -12.02 15.11
N ILE A 58 -12.66 -10.74 14.88
CA ILE A 58 -13.17 -10.23 13.60
C ILE A 58 -11.99 -9.84 12.70
N VAL A 59 -12.05 -10.20 11.42
CA VAL A 59 -11.09 -9.73 10.41
C VAL A 59 -11.34 -8.25 10.17
N LYS A 60 -10.34 -7.41 10.43
CA LYS A 60 -10.38 -5.98 10.12
C LYS A 60 -9.38 -5.73 9.00
N CYS A 61 -9.81 -4.97 8.00
CA CYS A 61 -8.97 -4.54 6.89
C CYS A 61 -8.86 -3.02 6.92
N ILE A 62 -7.69 -2.51 6.56
CA ILE A 62 -7.42 -1.07 6.45
C ILE A 62 -6.57 -0.83 5.21
N GLY A 63 -6.80 0.29 4.55
CA GLY A 63 -6.02 0.71 3.40
C GLY A 63 -5.85 2.22 3.36
N GLY A 64 -4.92 2.67 2.52
CA GLY A 64 -4.69 4.08 2.31
C GLY A 64 -3.25 4.37 1.90
N VAL A 65 -2.77 5.54 2.30
CA VAL A 65 -1.45 6.03 1.92
C VAL A 65 -0.70 6.49 3.16
N PHE A 66 0.58 6.18 3.23
CA PHE A 66 1.49 6.81 4.19
C PHE A 66 2.73 7.34 3.49
N LYS A 67 3.36 8.34 4.10
CA LYS A 67 4.60 8.96 3.62
C LYS A 67 5.72 8.67 4.59
N VAL A 68 6.87 8.25 4.06
CA VAL A 68 8.14 8.21 4.80
C VAL A 68 8.74 9.61 4.75
N THR A 69 8.61 10.37 5.83
CA THR A 69 9.08 11.77 5.89
C THR A 69 10.55 11.85 6.27
N LYS A 70 11.06 10.90 7.05
CA LYS A 70 12.48 10.77 7.44
C LYS A 70 12.90 9.30 7.47
N GLY A 71 14.20 9.05 7.45
CA GLY A 71 14.79 7.71 7.47
C GLY A 71 14.76 7.00 6.12
N LYS A 72 15.13 5.72 6.13
CA LYS A 72 15.22 4.86 4.95
C LYS A 72 14.54 3.52 5.18
N VAL A 73 14.10 2.92 4.07
CA VAL A 73 13.37 1.66 4.07
C VAL A 73 14.01 0.66 3.13
N LYS A 74 13.86 -0.63 3.46
CA LYS A 74 14.22 -1.76 2.61
C LYS A 74 13.10 -1.98 1.61
N VAL A 75 13.47 -2.01 0.33
CA VAL A 75 12.56 -2.15 -0.81
C VAL A 75 13.07 -3.26 -1.69
N HIS A 76 12.17 -3.99 -2.35
CA HIS A 76 12.57 -4.85 -3.44
C HIS A 76 11.90 -4.46 -4.76
N VAL A 77 12.60 -4.76 -5.86
CA VAL A 77 12.06 -4.72 -7.21
C VAL A 77 12.27 -6.10 -7.83
N MET A 78 11.21 -6.66 -8.41
CA MET A 78 11.31 -7.91 -9.17
C MET A 78 12.11 -7.66 -10.44
N ALA A 79 13.03 -8.57 -10.78
CA ALA A 79 13.68 -8.55 -12.07
C ALA A 79 12.75 -9.15 -13.15
N ASP A 80 13.29 -9.42 -14.34
CA ASP A 80 12.57 -10.21 -15.35
C ASP A 80 12.47 -11.67 -14.90
N THR A 81 11.24 -12.21 -14.89
CA THR A 81 10.93 -13.58 -14.45
C THR A 81 10.90 -14.58 -15.60
N ALA A 82 11.16 -14.17 -16.85
CA ALA A 82 11.02 -15.02 -18.02
C ALA A 82 11.75 -16.37 -17.86
N GLY A 83 10.97 -17.46 -17.89
CA GLY A 83 11.45 -18.84 -17.82
C GLY A 83 11.84 -19.34 -16.41
N ARG A 84 11.66 -18.55 -15.36
CA ARG A 84 12.02 -18.97 -13.98
C ARG A 84 10.81 -19.50 -13.23
N VAL A 85 10.92 -20.75 -12.76
CA VAL A 85 9.97 -21.36 -11.83
C VAL A 85 10.64 -21.41 -10.46
N PHE A 86 9.99 -20.84 -9.46
CA PHE A 86 10.43 -20.90 -8.07
C PHE A 86 9.66 -22.02 -7.36
N THR A 87 10.37 -22.98 -6.81
CA THR A 87 9.78 -24.08 -6.02
C THR A 87 9.90 -23.82 -4.51
N HIS A 88 10.82 -22.93 -4.11
CA HIS A 88 11.05 -22.56 -2.71
C HIS A 88 11.13 -21.04 -2.52
N SER A 89 10.73 -20.56 -1.35
CA SER A 89 10.76 -19.12 -1.01
C SER A 89 12.18 -18.53 -0.97
N SER A 90 13.20 -19.34 -0.66
CA SER A 90 14.60 -18.90 -0.69
C SER A 90 15.02 -18.45 -2.09
N GLN A 91 14.62 -19.19 -3.13
CA GLN A 91 14.92 -18.85 -4.52
C GLN A 91 14.29 -17.51 -4.92
N VAL A 92 13.11 -17.20 -4.36
CA VAL A 92 12.47 -15.89 -4.54
C VAL A 92 13.30 -14.81 -3.85
N GLN A 93 13.73 -15.02 -2.60
CA GLN A 93 14.53 -14.05 -1.86
C GLN A 93 15.86 -13.72 -2.55
N ASP A 94 16.55 -14.73 -3.08
CA ASP A 94 17.81 -14.56 -3.81
C ASP A 94 17.62 -13.84 -5.15
N TYR A 95 16.42 -13.98 -5.74
CA TYR A 95 16.07 -13.36 -7.00
C TYR A 95 15.68 -11.88 -6.86
N LEU A 96 15.03 -11.52 -5.75
CA LEU A 96 14.57 -10.17 -5.50
C LEU A 96 15.75 -9.21 -5.34
N LYS A 97 15.78 -8.15 -6.16
CA LYS A 97 16.78 -7.10 -6.01
C LYS A 97 16.37 -6.20 -4.85
N MET A 98 17.16 -6.21 -3.79
CA MET A 98 16.95 -5.42 -2.59
C MET A 98 17.64 -4.05 -2.70
N PHE A 99 16.96 -3.01 -2.26
CA PHE A 99 17.42 -1.63 -2.26
C PHE A 99 17.12 -0.97 -0.92
N THR A 100 17.89 0.06 -0.61
CA THR A 100 17.62 0.97 0.50
C THR A 100 17.23 2.32 -0.09
N MET A 101 15.98 2.75 0.11
CA MET A 101 15.40 3.94 -0.50
C MET A 101 14.92 4.96 0.55
N GLY A 102 14.76 6.20 0.11
CA GLY A 102 14.19 7.28 0.91
C GLY A 102 15.20 8.33 1.39
N PRO A 103 14.72 9.39 2.06
CA PRO A 103 13.34 9.65 2.51
C PRO A 103 12.42 10.17 1.38
N ALA A 104 11.25 10.70 1.74
CA ALA A 104 10.25 11.30 0.84
C ALA A 104 9.54 10.31 -0.09
N LEU A 105 9.24 9.12 0.43
CA LEU A 105 8.52 8.07 -0.29
C LEU A 105 7.02 8.14 0.00
N THR A 106 6.21 7.99 -1.04
CA THR A 106 4.75 7.82 -0.92
C THR A 106 4.43 6.33 -1.04
N CYS A 107 3.77 5.77 -0.04
CA CYS A 107 3.51 4.34 0.09
C CYS A 107 2.01 4.08 0.07
N ALA A 108 1.54 3.31 -0.91
CA ALA A 108 0.18 2.79 -0.94
C ALA A 108 0.16 1.44 -0.23
N THR A 109 -0.73 1.29 0.74
CA THR A 109 -0.76 0.11 1.61
C THR A 109 -2.15 -0.48 1.75
N VAL A 110 -2.19 -1.81 1.81
CA VAL A 110 -3.36 -2.58 2.20
C VAL A 110 -2.94 -3.60 3.26
N MET A 111 -3.76 -3.70 4.29
CA MET A 111 -3.44 -4.44 5.51
C MET A 111 -4.69 -5.15 6.03
N THR A 112 -4.52 -6.37 6.53
CA THR A 112 -5.60 -7.18 7.12
C THR A 112 -5.09 -7.87 8.38
N THR A 113 -5.88 -7.88 9.46
CA THR A 113 -5.44 -8.43 10.76
C THR A 113 -5.13 -9.92 10.74
N ARG A 114 -5.83 -10.70 9.92
CA ARG A 114 -5.69 -12.16 9.84
C ARG A 114 -6.38 -12.74 8.61
N GLN A 115 -6.07 -14.00 8.32
CA GLN A 115 -6.78 -14.78 7.30
C GLN A 115 -8.28 -14.88 7.66
N PRO A 116 -9.20 -14.62 6.72
CA PRO A 116 -10.62 -14.86 6.94
C PRO A 116 -10.92 -16.32 7.22
N ALA A 117 -11.74 -16.57 8.24
CA ALA A 117 -12.23 -17.91 8.55
C ALA A 117 -13.01 -18.46 7.34
N GLY A 118 -12.67 -19.68 6.92
CA GLY A 118 -13.29 -20.32 5.76
C GLY A 118 -12.78 -19.83 4.39
N ALA A 119 -11.81 -18.91 4.33
CA ALA A 119 -11.17 -18.58 3.07
C ALA A 119 -10.22 -19.69 2.62
N GLU A 120 -10.53 -20.31 1.49
CA GLU A 120 -9.79 -21.44 0.90
C GLU A 120 -8.38 -21.04 0.40
N LYS A 121 -8.23 -19.83 -0.14
CA LYS A 121 -6.94 -19.28 -0.58
C LYS A 121 -6.36 -18.33 0.48
N LYS A 122 -5.04 -18.38 0.68
CA LYS A 122 -4.32 -17.48 1.59
C LYS A 122 -4.39 -16.04 1.08
N VAL A 123 -4.76 -15.11 1.95
CA VAL A 123 -4.76 -13.66 1.70
C VAL A 123 -3.40 -13.11 2.13
N ARG A 124 -2.88 -12.13 1.38
CA ARG A 124 -1.68 -11.39 1.77
C ARG A 124 -2.07 -10.40 2.88
N LEU A 125 -1.58 -10.63 4.09
CA LEU A 125 -1.95 -9.81 5.26
C LEU A 125 -1.44 -8.37 5.16
N GLU A 126 -0.27 -8.18 4.56
CA GLU A 126 0.36 -6.88 4.39
C GLU A 126 0.95 -6.79 2.99
N HIS A 127 0.60 -5.71 2.29
CA HIS A 127 1.16 -5.42 0.98
C HIS A 127 1.27 -3.92 0.79
N THR A 128 2.50 -3.44 0.61
CA THR A 128 2.80 -2.01 0.48
C THR A 128 3.75 -1.78 -0.68
N HIS A 129 3.34 -0.96 -1.63
CA HIS A 129 4.21 -0.47 -2.71
C HIS A 129 4.46 1.02 -2.54
N LEU A 130 5.60 1.48 -3.02
CA LEU A 130 6.01 2.87 -2.87
C LEU A 130 6.59 3.47 -4.15
N PHE A 131 6.59 4.79 -4.21
CA PHE A 131 7.25 5.60 -5.23
C PHE A 131 7.68 6.96 -4.65
N ASN A 132 8.59 7.66 -5.32
CA ASN A 132 8.92 9.05 -5.01
C ASN A 132 8.45 10.00 -6.14
N SER A 133 8.32 11.30 -5.83
CA SER A 133 7.85 12.29 -6.81
C SER A 133 8.82 12.54 -7.96
N ALA A 134 10.10 12.20 -7.78
CA ALA A 134 11.13 12.31 -8.81
C ALA A 134 11.09 11.16 -9.84
N GLY A 135 10.34 10.08 -9.57
CA GLY A 135 10.28 8.89 -10.42
C GLY A 135 11.57 8.05 -10.41
N THR A 136 12.45 8.25 -9.43
CA THR A 136 13.75 7.58 -9.34
C THR A 136 13.78 6.43 -8.35
N GLU A 137 12.81 6.37 -7.43
CA GLU A 137 12.71 5.32 -6.42
C GLU A 137 11.30 4.73 -6.42
N GLY A 138 11.21 3.42 -6.29
CA GLY A 138 9.95 2.69 -6.32
C GLY A 138 10.14 1.20 -6.05
N GLY A 139 9.08 0.54 -5.59
CA GLY A 139 9.08 -0.92 -5.42
C GLY A 139 8.19 -1.40 -4.28
N HIS A 140 8.49 -2.59 -3.77
CA HIS A 140 7.74 -3.24 -2.69
C HIS A 140 8.46 -3.10 -1.35
N TYR A 141 7.76 -2.52 -0.38
CA TYR A 141 8.26 -2.23 0.97
C TYR A 141 8.44 -3.49 1.83
N HIS A 142 9.52 -3.58 2.61
CA HIS A 142 9.75 -4.63 3.60
C HIS A 142 9.81 -4.14 5.04
N GLY A 143 10.21 -2.89 5.28
CA GLY A 143 10.50 -2.39 6.63
C GLY A 143 11.46 -1.22 6.60
N ASP A 144 11.52 -0.42 7.66
CA ASP A 144 12.61 0.53 7.84
C ASP A 144 13.94 -0.13 8.17
N VAL A 145 15.02 0.59 7.86
CA VAL A 145 16.40 0.20 8.19
C VAL A 145 17.13 1.25 9.03
N THR A 146 16.43 2.35 9.37
CA THR A 146 16.93 3.43 10.25
C THR A 146 15.90 3.74 11.34
N PRO A 147 15.58 2.78 12.23
CA PRO A 147 14.46 2.90 13.18
C PRO A 147 14.61 4.05 14.19
N GLN A 148 15.82 4.58 14.39
CA GLN A 148 16.07 5.70 15.29
C GLN A 148 15.56 7.04 14.72
N ASP A 149 15.60 7.19 13.39
CA ASP A 149 15.33 8.44 12.68
C ASP A 149 14.12 8.36 11.72
N ILE A 150 13.51 7.19 11.61
CA ILE A 150 12.35 6.96 10.74
C ILE A 150 11.14 7.75 11.23
N ASP A 151 10.38 8.32 10.29
CA ASP A 151 9.16 9.07 10.58
C ASP A 151 8.11 8.84 9.49
N TYR A 152 6.86 8.69 9.91
CA TYR A 152 5.74 8.30 9.05
C TYR A 152 4.52 9.21 9.27
N VAL A 153 3.87 9.59 8.18
CA VAL A 153 2.55 10.25 8.22
C VAL A 153 1.57 9.42 7.41
N ALA A 154 0.47 8.96 8.02
CA ALA A 154 -0.48 8.06 7.38
C ALA A 154 -1.90 8.62 7.35
N TYR A 155 -2.58 8.36 6.22
CA TYR A 155 -4.00 8.61 6.00
C TYR A 155 -4.63 7.27 5.63
N LEU A 156 -5.35 6.69 6.58
CA LEU A 156 -5.88 5.34 6.46
C LEU A 156 -7.38 5.32 6.69
N VAL A 157 -8.06 4.36 6.04
CA VAL A 157 -9.51 4.17 6.13
C VAL A 157 -9.79 2.68 6.32
N PRO A 158 -10.68 2.29 7.25
CA PRO A 158 -11.11 0.91 7.39
C PRO A 158 -11.86 0.46 6.13
N CYS A 159 -11.68 -0.79 5.73
CA CYS A 159 -12.45 -1.35 4.62
C CYS A 159 -13.82 -1.84 5.11
N GLU A 160 -14.86 -1.64 4.32
CA GLU A 160 -16.20 -2.16 4.59
C GLU A 160 -16.31 -3.65 4.26
N ALA A 161 -15.63 -4.11 3.20
CA ALA A 161 -15.65 -5.49 2.76
C ALA A 161 -14.29 -5.93 2.20
N LEU A 162 -14.02 -7.24 2.27
CA LEU A 162 -12.91 -7.91 1.61
C LEU A 162 -13.45 -8.82 0.51
N LEU A 163 -13.11 -8.52 -0.75
CA LEU A 163 -13.53 -9.32 -1.90
C LEU A 163 -12.36 -10.18 -2.40
N LEU A 164 -12.62 -11.48 -2.56
CA LEU A 164 -11.68 -12.41 -3.20
C LEU A 164 -12.11 -12.63 -4.65
N VAL A 165 -11.34 -12.06 -5.58
CA VAL A 165 -11.55 -12.12 -7.04
C VAL A 165 -10.66 -13.21 -7.64
N ASP A 166 -11.06 -13.74 -8.80
CA ASP A 166 -10.37 -14.83 -9.52
C ASP A 166 -10.42 -16.18 -8.77
N LYS A 167 -11.67 -16.58 -8.46
CA LYS A 167 -12.04 -17.92 -8.01
C LYS A 167 -12.19 -18.85 -9.22
N CYS A 168 -11.07 -19.16 -9.86
CA CYS A 168 -10.92 -20.36 -10.66
C CYS A 168 -10.10 -21.39 -9.88
#